data_AF-A0A8B6D7Z7-F1
#
_entry.id   AF-A0A8B6D7Z7-F1
#
_cell.length_a   1.000
_cell.length_b   1.000
_cell.length_c   1.000
_cell.angle_alpha   90.00
_cell.angle_beta   90.00
_cell.angle_gamma   90.00
#
_symmetry.space_group_name_H-M   'P 1'
#
loop_
_entity.id
_entity.type
_entity.pdbx_description
1 polymer ?
#
loop_
_entity_poly.entity_id
_entity_poly.type
_entity_poly.pdbx_seq_one_letter_code
_entity_poly.pdbx_strand_id
1 'polypeptide(L)'
;MLLIIIGLFCLYKRSSKYRESLSFFSRKMAAPMKMIRTSVRHGLLQRLWNKASVLGSVRCLHLQEYQSKKLMQENGISVQKFVVASNFEEAEHATDHLDVKEYVIKAQILAGGRGKGVFSNGFQGGVHLTKDKKQVPFIVENMLGSKLKTKQTVGDGVLVQKVTFRLHCDQIKECRLC
;
A
#
# COMPACT_ATOMS: atom_id res chain seq x y z
N MET A 1 32.66 -19.22 31.89
CA MET A 1 31.56 -18.28 32.22
C MET A 1 31.57 -17.19 31.16
N LEU A 2 31.04 -17.53 29.98
CA LEU A 2 29.72 -17.06 29.53
C LEU A 2 29.79 -15.54 29.28
N LEU A 3 30.24 -15.04 28.11
CA LEU A 3 29.57 -15.07 26.80
C LEU A 3 28.05 -14.81 26.92
N ILE A 4 27.54 -13.87 26.12
CA ILE A 4 26.17 -13.30 26.07
C ILE A 4 26.03 -11.90 26.74
N ILE A 5 26.88 -10.95 26.34
CA ILE A 5 26.44 -9.55 26.11
C ILE A 5 26.53 -9.28 24.60
N ILE A 6 26.08 -10.27 23.83
CA ILE A 6 25.80 -10.17 22.39
C ILE A 6 24.28 -10.28 22.31
N GLY A 7 23.60 -9.22 21.88
CA GLY A 7 22.15 -9.21 21.66
C GLY A 7 21.47 -7.98 22.27
N LEU A 8 21.92 -6.76 22.01
CA LEU A 8 21.50 -6.02 20.80
C LEU A 8 20.64 -6.81 19.80
N PHE A 9 19.51 -7.40 20.21
CA PHE A 9 18.53 -7.98 19.28
C PHE A 9 17.17 -8.25 19.95
N CYS A 10 16.41 -7.21 20.29
CA CYS A 10 14.96 -7.20 20.05
C CYS A 10 14.36 -5.86 20.44
N LEU A 11 14.18 -5.03 19.42
CA LEU A 11 12.88 -4.40 19.19
C LEU A 11 12.34 -3.60 20.38
N TYR A 12 12.92 -2.42 20.54
CA TYR A 12 12.20 -1.18 20.85
C TYR A 12 11.06 -1.04 19.84
N LYS A 13 10.00 -1.81 20.06
CA LYS A 13 8.77 -1.82 19.29
C LYS A 13 7.70 -1.20 20.18
N ARG A 14 7.06 -0.22 19.59
CA ARG A 14 5.60 -0.12 19.56
C ARG A 14 4.99 0.54 20.80
N SER A 15 5.00 1.87 20.72
CA SER A 15 3.96 2.78 21.20
C SER A 15 2.74 2.08 21.81
N SER A 16 2.71 2.16 23.13
CA SER A 16 1.62 1.82 24.03
C SER A 16 0.43 2.73 23.77
N LYS A 17 -0.66 2.23 23.15
CA LYS A 17 -1.98 2.87 23.31
C LYS A 17 -3.24 2.02 23.06
N TYR A 18 -3.16 0.68 22.98
CA TYR A 18 -4.37 -0.16 22.88
C TYR A 18 -4.16 -1.54 23.53
N ARG A 19 -3.75 -1.57 24.80
CA ARG A 19 -3.60 -2.81 25.60
C ARG A 19 -4.15 -2.66 27.02
N GLU A 20 -5.28 -1.95 27.17
CA GLU A 20 -6.03 -1.84 28.43
C GLU A 20 -7.53 -2.07 28.23
N SER A 21 -7.89 -3.21 27.65
CA SER A 21 -9.31 -3.64 27.62
C SER A 21 -9.51 -5.16 27.59
N LEU A 22 -8.47 -5.95 27.89
CA LEU A 22 -8.52 -7.41 27.74
C LEU A 22 -7.85 -8.20 28.88
N SER A 23 -7.82 -7.64 30.09
CA SER A 23 -7.37 -8.34 31.30
C SER A 23 -8.38 -8.31 32.46
N PHE A 24 -9.58 -7.76 32.27
CA PHE A 24 -10.62 -7.70 33.32
C PHE A 24 -11.71 -8.79 33.18
N PHE A 25 -11.68 -9.59 32.11
CA PHE A 25 -12.70 -10.62 31.83
C PHE A 25 -12.11 -12.05 31.85
N SER A 26 -11.20 -12.36 32.77
CA SER A 26 -10.60 -13.70 32.90
C SER A 26 -10.55 -14.24 34.34
N ARG A 27 -11.32 -13.67 35.26
CA ARG A 27 -11.40 -14.16 36.65
C ARG A 27 -12.80 -14.07 37.22
N LYS A 28 -13.77 -14.79 36.64
CA LYS A 28 -15.04 -15.05 37.34
C LYS A 28 -15.89 -16.18 36.75
N MET A 29 -15.31 -17.33 36.39
CA MET A 29 -16.09 -18.58 36.24
C MET A 29 -15.22 -19.78 36.62
N ALA A 30 -15.05 -19.99 37.93
CA ALA A 30 -14.61 -21.28 38.46
C ALA A 30 -15.73 -21.77 39.40
N ALA A 31 -16.61 -22.61 38.87
CA ALA A 31 -17.54 -23.42 39.64
C ALA A 31 -17.63 -24.80 38.97
N PRO A 32 -17.73 -25.90 39.75
CA PRO A 32 -17.44 -27.25 39.28
C PRO A 32 -18.56 -27.79 38.38
N MET A 33 -18.17 -28.28 37.20
CA MET A 33 -19.01 -29.09 36.32
C MET A 33 -19.45 -30.36 37.05
N LYS A 34 -20.69 -30.40 37.52
CA LYS A 34 -21.39 -31.68 37.76
C LYS A 34 -21.67 -32.31 36.40
N MET A 35 -21.08 -33.48 36.21
CA MET A 35 -21.10 -34.27 34.99
C MET A 35 -22.52 -34.82 34.74
N ILE A 36 -23.37 -34.06 34.06
CA ILE A 36 -24.61 -34.56 33.48
C ILE A 36 -24.27 -35.18 32.12
N ARG A 37 -24.34 -36.50 32.10
CA ARG A 37 -24.10 -37.37 30.93
C ARG A 37 -25.31 -37.29 29.98
N THR A 38 -25.47 -36.19 29.26
CA THR A 38 -26.38 -36.13 28.11
C THR A 38 -25.57 -36.20 26.82
N SER A 39 -25.43 -37.42 26.32
CA SER A 39 -25.08 -37.70 24.93
C SER A 39 -26.03 -36.94 24.00
N VAL A 40 -25.54 -36.52 22.83
CA VAL A 40 -26.32 -35.92 21.72
C VAL A 40 -26.61 -34.41 21.78
N ARG A 41 -25.60 -33.54 21.95
CA ARG A 41 -25.64 -32.15 21.39
C ARG A 41 -24.28 -31.56 20.95
N HIS A 42 -23.21 -32.35 20.86
CA HIS A 42 -21.88 -31.83 20.52
C HIS A 42 -21.64 -31.62 19.01
N GLY A 43 -22.33 -32.33 18.12
CA GLY A 43 -22.07 -32.21 16.67
C GLY A 43 -22.56 -30.90 16.02
N LEU A 44 -23.69 -30.37 16.49
CA LEU A 44 -24.31 -29.17 15.91
C LEU A 44 -23.60 -27.88 16.36
N LEU A 45 -23.22 -27.79 17.63
CA LEU A 45 -22.44 -26.66 18.17
C LEU A 45 -21.01 -26.63 17.60
N GLN A 46 -20.39 -27.79 17.39
CA GLN A 46 -19.07 -27.87 16.77
C GLN A 46 -19.10 -27.50 15.27
N ARG A 47 -20.19 -27.84 14.57
CA ARG A 47 -20.43 -27.38 13.19
C ARG A 47 -20.64 -25.87 13.09
N LEU A 48 -21.30 -25.25 14.07
CA LEU A 48 -21.50 -23.80 14.13
C LEU A 48 -20.19 -23.06 14.47
N TRP A 49 -19.36 -23.61 15.36
CA TRP A 49 -18.03 -23.06 15.66
C TRP A 49 -17.10 -23.11 14.44
N ASN A 50 -17.09 -24.23 13.71
CA ASN A 50 -16.33 -24.37 12.47
C ASN A 50 -16.84 -23.45 11.35
N LYS A 51 -18.13 -23.07 11.34
CA LYS A 51 -18.65 -22.04 10.42
C LYS A 51 -18.18 -20.62 10.80
N ALA A 52 -18.05 -20.32 12.09
CA ALA A 52 -17.59 -19.01 12.55
C ALA A 52 -16.09 -18.78 12.32
N SER A 53 -15.26 -19.83 12.37
CA SER A 53 -13.82 -19.75 12.10
C SER A 53 -13.45 -19.56 10.62
N VAL A 54 -14.43 -19.56 9.71
CA VAL A 54 -14.26 -19.32 8.26
C VAL A 54 -14.65 -17.89 7.87
N LEU A 55 -14.76 -16.97 8.83
CA LEU A 55 -14.72 -15.54 8.52
C LEU A 55 -13.27 -15.13 8.27
N GLY A 56 -12.80 -15.36 7.04
CA GLY A 56 -11.47 -14.94 6.60
C GLY A 56 -11.24 -13.46 6.87
N SER A 57 -10.02 -13.10 7.24
CA SER A 57 -9.63 -11.70 7.47
C SER A 57 -9.92 -10.86 6.23
N VAL A 58 -10.83 -9.89 6.36
CA VAL A 58 -11.14 -8.94 5.29
C VAL A 58 -9.99 -7.93 5.22
N ARG A 59 -9.30 -7.90 4.07
CA ARG A 59 -8.24 -6.92 3.82
C ARG A 59 -8.87 -5.62 3.32
N CYS A 60 -8.96 -4.62 4.20
CA CYS A 60 -9.53 -3.30 3.88
C CYS A 60 -8.49 -2.24 3.48
N LEU A 61 -7.22 -2.62 3.29
CA LEU A 61 -6.13 -1.68 3.05
C LEU A 61 -5.61 -1.77 1.61
N HIS A 62 -5.73 -0.66 0.87
CA HIS A 62 -5.09 -0.47 -0.43
C HIS A 62 -4.18 0.76 -0.35
N LEU A 63 -2.88 0.54 -0.57
CA LEU A 63 -1.89 1.61 -0.65
C LEU A 63 -1.54 1.90 -2.09
N GLN A 64 -1.41 3.19 -2.41
CA GLN A 64 -0.87 3.66 -3.68
C GLN A 64 0.65 3.40 -3.73
N GLU A 65 1.22 3.40 -4.93
CA GLU A 65 2.66 3.17 -5.14
C GLU A 65 3.51 4.13 -4.30
N TYR A 66 3.17 5.42 -4.29
CA TYR A 66 3.91 6.43 -3.52
C TYR A 66 3.80 6.23 -2.00
N GLN A 67 2.65 5.75 -1.50
CA GLN A 67 2.42 5.53 -0.07
C GLN A 67 3.27 4.35 0.42
N SER A 68 3.26 3.24 -0.33
CA SER A 68 4.09 2.08 -0.04
C SER A 68 5.57 2.43 -0.08
N LYS A 69 6.02 3.19 -1.09
CA LYS A 69 7.42 3.63 -1.20
C LYS A 69 7.83 4.56 -0.05
N LYS A 70 6.96 5.50 0.34
CA LYS A 70 7.21 6.38 1.48
C LYS A 70 7.39 5.57 2.77
N LEU A 71 6.50 4.61 3.03
CA LEU A 71 6.61 3.73 4.19
C LEU A 71 7.91 2.92 4.18
N MET A 72 8.31 2.38 3.02
CA MET A 72 9.57 1.65 2.87
C MET A 72 10.77 2.56 3.19
N GLN A 73 10.78 3.79 2.68
CA GLN A 73 11.83 4.77 2.92
C GLN A 73 11.95 5.14 4.41
N GLU A 74 10.81 5.36 5.09
CA GLU A 74 10.76 5.65 6.54
C GLU A 74 11.32 4.49 7.39
N ASN A 75 11.26 3.26 6.87
CA ASN A 75 11.82 2.07 7.52
C ASN A 75 13.25 1.73 7.05
N GLY A 76 13.92 2.66 6.35
CA GLY A 76 15.32 2.49 5.93
C GLY A 76 15.52 1.57 4.73
N ILE A 77 14.46 1.19 4.01
CA ILE A 77 14.56 0.41 2.77
C ILE A 77 14.89 1.37 1.62
N SER A 78 15.90 1.02 0.83
CA SER A 78 16.26 1.81 -0.35
C SER A 78 15.15 1.76 -1.39
N VAL A 79 14.59 2.93 -1.69
CA VAL A 79 13.61 3.13 -2.75
C VAL A 79 14.13 4.17 -3.72
N GLN A 80 13.64 4.13 -4.96
CA GLN A 80 13.97 5.12 -5.96
C GLN A 80 13.46 6.50 -5.52
N LYS A 81 14.27 7.54 -5.69
CA LYS A 81 13.86 8.92 -5.40
C LYS A 81 12.63 9.29 -6.24
N PHE A 82 11.61 9.81 -5.58
CA PHE A 82 10.35 10.20 -6.21
C PHE A 82 9.81 11.46 -5.55
N VAL A 83 9.00 12.21 -6.30
CA VAL A 83 8.20 13.31 -5.77
C VAL A 83 6.77 13.15 -6.27
N VAL A 84 5.82 13.61 -5.47
CA VAL A 84 4.39 13.54 -5.73
C VAL A 84 3.90 14.96 -5.94
N ALA A 85 3.14 15.19 -7.00
CA ALA A 85 2.41 16.42 -7.20
C ALA A 85 0.90 16.14 -7.23
N SER A 86 0.17 17.05 -6.64
CA SER A 86 -1.29 17.15 -6.72
C SER A 86 -1.74 18.33 -7.59
N ASN A 87 -0.85 19.30 -7.82
CA ASN A 87 -1.10 20.51 -8.61
C ASN A 87 0.01 20.72 -9.64
N PHE A 88 -0.24 21.63 -10.58
CA PHE A 88 0.72 22.04 -11.61
C PHE A 88 1.97 22.70 -11.01
N GLU A 89 1.79 23.67 -10.12
CA GLU A 89 2.88 24.42 -9.48
C GLU A 89 3.79 23.50 -8.64
N GLU A 90 3.21 22.52 -7.95
CA GLU A 90 3.96 21.48 -7.23
C GLU A 90 4.81 20.63 -8.18
N ALA A 91 4.34 20.38 -9.40
CA ALA A 91 5.07 19.62 -10.40
C ALA A 91 6.28 20.40 -10.92
N GLU A 92 6.13 21.70 -11.23
CA GLU A 92 7.23 22.57 -11.65
C GLU A 92 8.30 22.69 -10.57
N HIS A 93 7.89 23.04 -9.35
CA HIS A 93 8.81 23.17 -8.23
C HIS A 93 9.57 21.86 -7.98
N ALA A 94 8.88 20.72 -8.09
CA ALA A 94 9.53 19.44 -7.87
C ALA A 94 10.47 19.02 -9.01
N THR A 95 10.26 19.48 -10.25
CA THR A 95 11.23 19.29 -11.33
C THR A 95 12.50 20.12 -11.14
N ASP A 96 12.41 21.29 -10.50
CA ASP A 96 13.58 22.12 -10.21
C ASP A 96 14.52 21.45 -9.19
N HIS A 97 13.95 20.71 -8.24
CA HIS A 97 14.71 20.00 -7.21
C HIS A 97 15.33 18.69 -7.70
N LEU A 98 14.87 18.16 -8.83
CA LEU A 98 15.28 16.88 -9.37
C LEU A 98 16.06 17.10 -10.66
N ASP A 99 17.38 17.27 -10.57
CA ASP A 99 18.22 17.32 -11.76
C ASP A 99 18.55 15.91 -12.26
N VAL A 100 17.78 15.42 -13.24
CA VAL A 100 18.02 14.13 -13.88
C VAL A 100 17.93 14.16 -15.39
N LYS A 101 18.58 13.15 -15.99
CA LYS A 101 18.62 12.91 -17.43
C LYS A 101 17.27 12.50 -18.02
N GLU A 102 16.45 11.79 -17.25
CA GLU A 102 15.14 11.30 -17.71
C GLU A 102 14.16 11.15 -16.53
N TYR A 103 12.95 11.63 -16.75
CA TYR A 103 11.83 11.63 -15.81
C TYR A 103 10.84 10.54 -16.20
N VAL A 104 10.35 9.79 -15.21
CA VAL A 104 9.26 8.84 -15.39
C VAL A 104 8.05 9.34 -14.63
N ILE A 105 7.02 9.76 -15.35
CA ILE A 105 5.77 10.32 -14.83
C ILE A 105 4.72 9.20 -14.79
N LYS A 106 4.10 8.99 -13.63
CA LYS A 106 3.12 7.91 -13.42
C LYS A 106 1.87 8.41 -12.70
N ALA A 107 0.71 8.16 -13.30
CA ALA A 107 -0.57 8.35 -12.64
C ALA A 107 -0.74 7.42 -11.43
N GLN A 108 -1.26 7.96 -10.33
CA GLN A 108 -1.55 7.19 -9.11
C GLN A 108 -3.01 6.74 -9.10
N ILE A 109 -3.24 5.46 -9.41
CA ILE A 109 -4.54 4.79 -9.33
C ILE A 109 -4.40 3.41 -8.70
N LEU A 110 -5.44 2.93 -8.01
CA LEU A 110 -5.51 1.57 -7.44
C LEU A 110 -5.89 0.53 -8.50
N ALA A 111 -5.28 0.61 -9.68
CA ALA A 111 -5.45 -0.38 -10.74
C ALA A 111 -4.14 -0.54 -11.53
N GLY A 112 -3.89 -1.74 -12.01
CA GLY A 112 -2.78 -2.02 -12.92
C GLY A 112 -3.11 -1.67 -14.37
N GLY A 113 -2.17 -1.98 -15.27
CA GLY A 113 -2.33 -1.70 -16.71
C GLY A 113 -2.22 -0.23 -17.09
N ARG A 114 -1.71 0.64 -16.20
CA ARG A 114 -1.57 2.09 -16.40
C ARG A 114 -0.91 2.46 -17.73
N GLY A 115 0.17 1.79 -18.12
CA GLY A 115 0.92 2.12 -19.34
C GLY A 115 0.12 2.00 -20.64
N LYS A 116 -0.91 1.14 -20.69
CA LYS A 116 -1.81 0.99 -21.85
C LYS A 116 -3.18 1.63 -21.61
N GLY A 117 -3.32 2.43 -20.55
CA GLY A 117 -4.56 3.12 -20.23
C GLY A 117 -4.80 4.32 -21.14
N VAL A 118 -6.05 4.72 -21.25
CA VAL A 118 -6.47 5.90 -22.02
C VAL A 118 -7.23 6.83 -21.09
N PHE A 119 -6.90 8.12 -21.14
CA PHE A 119 -7.57 9.15 -20.37
C PHE A 119 -8.84 9.64 -21.07
N SER A 120 -9.76 10.22 -20.31
CA SER A 120 -10.99 10.82 -20.82
C SER A 120 -10.78 11.96 -21.81
N ASN A 121 -9.66 12.68 -21.73
CA ASN A 121 -9.28 13.76 -22.65
C ASN A 121 -8.61 13.26 -23.95
N GLY A 122 -8.51 11.94 -24.15
CA GLY A 122 -7.83 11.34 -25.30
C GLY A 122 -6.32 11.15 -25.13
N PHE A 123 -5.74 11.59 -24.01
CA PHE A 123 -4.34 11.35 -23.69
C PHE A 123 -4.08 9.85 -23.47
N GLN A 124 -2.99 9.31 -24.03
CA GLN A 124 -2.71 7.88 -24.04
C GLN A 124 -1.52 7.54 -23.16
N GLY A 125 -1.73 6.58 -22.25
CA GLY A 125 -0.70 6.06 -21.35
C GLY A 125 -0.72 6.73 -19.98
N GLY A 126 -0.82 5.95 -18.92
CA GLY A 126 -0.67 6.43 -17.53
C GLY A 126 0.79 6.46 -17.05
N VAL A 127 1.75 6.17 -17.93
CA VAL A 127 3.19 6.14 -17.65
C VAL A 127 3.93 6.77 -18.84
N HIS A 128 4.58 7.91 -18.61
CA HIS A 128 5.34 8.63 -19.64
C HIS A 128 6.80 8.77 -19.22
N LEU A 129 7.68 8.72 -20.21
CA LEU A 129 9.09 9.05 -20.07
C LEU A 129 9.35 10.34 -20.84
N THR A 130 10.06 11.27 -20.22
CA THR A 130 10.50 12.50 -20.89
C THR A 130 11.88 12.89 -20.40
N LYS A 131 12.70 13.47 -21.28
CA LYS A 131 14.01 14.03 -20.95
C LYS A 131 13.93 15.53 -20.73
N ASP A 132 12.88 16.16 -21.27
CA ASP A 132 12.71 17.60 -21.25
C ASP A 132 11.94 18.03 -20.00
N LYS A 133 12.60 18.78 -19.11
CA LYS A 133 11.98 19.32 -17.88
C LYS A 133 10.69 20.09 -18.17
N LYS A 134 10.66 20.86 -19.26
CA LYS A 134 9.51 21.69 -19.66
C LYS A 134 8.27 20.87 -20.07
N GLN A 135 8.43 19.61 -20.49
CA GLN A 135 7.30 18.77 -20.88
C GLN A 135 6.60 18.13 -19.68
N VAL A 136 7.30 18.00 -18.54
CA VAL A 136 6.75 17.40 -17.32
C VAL A 136 5.46 18.09 -16.86
N PRO A 137 5.39 19.42 -16.70
CA PRO A 137 4.16 20.09 -16.26
C PRO A 137 2.99 19.88 -17.22
N PHE A 138 3.23 19.93 -18.54
CA PHE A 138 2.20 19.67 -19.56
C PHE A 138 1.63 18.25 -19.48
N ILE A 139 2.48 17.25 -19.26
CA ILE A 139 2.03 15.86 -19.08
C ILE A 139 1.20 15.74 -17.80
N VAL A 140 1.65 16.38 -16.71
CA VAL A 140 0.96 16.33 -15.41
C VAL A 140 -0.42 17.00 -15.49
N GLU A 141 -0.54 18.13 -16.18
CA GLU A 141 -1.82 18.82 -16.42
C GLU A 141 -2.83 17.93 -17.15
N ASN A 142 -2.39 17.20 -18.19
CA ASN A 142 -3.25 16.28 -18.92
C ASN A 142 -3.68 15.06 -18.09
N MET A 143 -2.87 14.65 -17.11
CA MET A 143 -3.18 13.52 -16.24
C MET A 143 -4.07 13.91 -15.07
N LEU A 144 -3.79 15.04 -14.40
CA LEU A 144 -4.52 15.49 -13.23
C LEU A 144 -5.96 15.86 -13.59
N GLY A 145 -6.92 15.48 -12.74
CA GLY A 145 -8.34 15.77 -12.97
C GLY A 145 -9.00 14.93 -14.09
N SER A 146 -8.23 14.20 -14.89
CA SER A 146 -8.74 13.29 -15.90
C SER A 146 -9.02 11.89 -15.34
N LYS A 147 -9.96 11.17 -15.95
CA LYS A 147 -10.24 9.76 -15.61
C LYS A 147 -9.37 8.85 -16.47
N LEU A 148 -8.62 7.95 -15.84
CA LEU A 148 -7.79 6.94 -16.52
C LEU A 148 -8.55 5.62 -16.61
N LYS A 149 -8.83 5.17 -17.84
CA LYS A 149 -9.42 3.87 -18.13
C LYS A 149 -8.34 2.86 -18.49
N THR A 150 -8.29 1.74 -17.78
CA THR A 150 -7.43 0.59 -18.07
C THR A 150 -8.28 -0.67 -18.25
N LYS A 151 -7.66 -1.78 -18.68
CA LYS A 151 -8.34 -3.09 -18.76
C LYS A 151 -8.87 -3.59 -17.41
N GLN A 152 -8.31 -3.09 -16.30
CA GLN A 152 -8.62 -3.54 -14.94
C GLN A 152 -9.56 -2.58 -14.21
N THR A 153 -9.81 -1.38 -14.75
CA THR A 153 -10.79 -0.44 -14.19
C THR A 153 -12.18 -0.74 -14.72
N VAL A 154 -13.19 -0.58 -13.88
CA VAL A 154 -14.60 -0.74 -14.26
C VAL A 154 -15.17 0.62 -14.73
N GLY A 155 -16.06 0.60 -15.71
CA GLY A 155 -16.77 1.80 -16.20
C GLY A 155 -15.87 2.80 -16.95
N ASP A 156 -16.02 4.08 -16.59
CA ASP A 156 -15.32 5.21 -17.24
C ASP A 156 -13.89 5.44 -16.73
N GLY A 157 -13.37 4.53 -15.90
CA GLY A 157 -12.04 4.64 -15.31
C GLY A 157 -12.02 5.36 -13.96
N VAL A 158 -10.82 5.64 -13.48
CA VAL A 158 -10.58 6.20 -12.14
C VAL A 158 -10.01 7.61 -12.26
N LEU A 159 -10.55 8.55 -11.47
CA LEU A 159 -10.05 9.92 -11.41
C LEU A 159 -8.62 9.95 -10.87
N VAL A 160 -7.72 10.61 -11.60
CA VAL A 160 -6.33 10.80 -11.18
C VAL A 160 -6.21 12.11 -10.40
N GLN A 161 -6.00 12.00 -9.10
CA GLN A 161 -5.81 13.15 -8.20
C GLN A 161 -4.34 13.47 -7.93
N LYS A 162 -3.47 12.48 -8.10
CA LYS A 162 -2.05 12.58 -7.78
C LYS A 162 -1.22 11.93 -8.88
N VAL A 163 -0.10 12.56 -9.18
CA VAL A 163 0.89 12.05 -10.11
C VAL A 163 2.21 11.95 -9.37
N THR A 164 2.95 10.89 -9.65
CA THR A 164 4.29 10.71 -9.10
C THR A 164 5.27 10.70 -10.25
N PHE A 165 6.30 11.50 -10.13
CA PHE A 165 7.43 11.48 -11.04
C PHE A 165 8.65 11.02 -10.28
N ARG A 166 9.43 10.18 -10.94
CA ARG A 166 10.63 9.56 -10.37
C ARG A 166 11.78 9.70 -11.35
N LEU A 167 12.97 9.55 -10.80
CA LEU A 167 14.17 9.44 -11.61
C LEU A 167 14.12 8.15 -12.43
N HIS A 168 14.46 8.23 -13.71
CA HIS A 168 14.81 7.03 -14.44
C HIS A 168 16.09 6.45 -13.85
N CYS A 169 16.10 5.15 -13.62
CA CYS A 169 17.32 4.42 -13.32
C CYS A 169 17.38 3.19 -14.22
N ASP A 170 18.55 2.99 -14.82
CA ASP A 170 18.79 1.86 -15.71
C ASP A 170 18.60 0.56 -14.93
N GLN A 171 17.62 -0.24 -15.35
CA GLN A 171 17.31 -1.51 -14.71
C GLN A 171 18.24 -2.59 -15.27
N ILE A 172 19.22 -3.01 -14.47
CA ILE A 172 20.21 -4.03 -14.88
C ILE A 172 19.64 -5.44 -14.70
N LYS A 173 18.96 -5.68 -13.57
CA LYS A 173 18.34 -6.96 -13.22
C LYS A 173 17.07 -6.73 -12.41
N GLU A 174 16.03 -7.49 -12.71
CA GLU A 174 14.78 -7.50 -11.95
C GLU A 174 14.69 -8.80 -11.15
N CYS A 175 14.64 -8.69 -9.82
CA CYS A 175 14.47 -9.82 -8.93
C CYS A 175 13.08 -9.74 -8.27
N ARG A 176 12.41 -10.89 -8.14
CA ARG A 176 11.14 -11.00 -7.42
C ARG A 176 11.41 -11.37 -5.96
N LEU A 177 10.91 -10.56 -5.04
CA LEU A 177 10.94 -10.80 -3.60
C LEU A 177 9.51 -10.71 -3.07
N CYS A 178 9.11 -11.67 -2.22
CA CYS A 178 7.78 -11.74 -1.61
C CYS A 178 7.86 -11.50 -0.11
#